data_AF-A0A8K0FXY2-F1
#
_entry.id   AF-A0A8K0FXY2-F1
#
_cell.length_a   1.000
_cell.length_b   1.000
_cell.length_c   1.000
_cell.angle_alpha   90.00
_cell.angle_beta   90.00
_cell.angle_gamma   90.00
#
_symmetry.space_group_name_H-M   'P 1'
#
loop_
_entity.id
_entity.type
_entity.pdbx_description
1 polymer ?
#
loop_
_entity_poly.entity_id
_entity_poly.type
_entity_poly.pdbx_seq_one_letter_code
_entity_poly.pdbx_strand_id
1 'polypeptide(L)'
;LKGYRQLFAKFLGKYTRKKTTNESTLKKTYLLDAFNDIMKSIALGLKDKYFYIVVDETTASLRLFGEYHFKDKLLLMTSDAAPYMVKAFKSLQIFYSNIIHVTGIVHSLNRIAEKVTMSSCQHFKVRLLPNPVVTRWGTSTNFYSDNFVKFKEVMQNLEEDAASITKVEALLSETEIVKELAVIKSYIEFFPDVMEALETRGMTLKDQLGKLSFVEEKLKIVPVLQQKFENVFENNSGLIYK
;
A
#
# COMPACT_ATOMS: atom_id res chain seq x y z
N LEU A 1 -20.13 12.61 -13.64
CA LEU A 1 -19.06 13.64 -13.86
C LEU A 1 -19.37 14.70 -14.93
N LYS A 2 -19.98 14.40 -16.10
CA LYS A 2 -20.25 15.43 -17.14
C LYS A 2 -21.28 16.51 -16.72
N GLY A 3 -22.36 16.13 -16.02
CA GLY A 3 -23.41 17.07 -15.59
C GLY A 3 -22.94 18.12 -14.57
N TYR A 4 -22.17 17.70 -13.57
CA TYR A 4 -21.60 18.60 -12.55
C TYR A 4 -20.68 19.67 -13.14
N ARG A 5 -19.94 19.37 -14.22
CA ARG A 5 -19.07 20.34 -14.91
C ARG A 5 -19.86 21.49 -15.53
N GLN A 6 -20.99 21.22 -16.16
CA GLN A 6 -21.83 22.25 -16.77
C GLN A 6 -22.49 23.15 -15.71
N LEU A 7 -22.93 22.57 -14.59
CA LEU A 7 -23.46 23.32 -13.45
C LEU A 7 -22.41 24.26 -12.85
N PHE A 8 -21.19 23.76 -12.64
CA PHE A 8 -20.09 24.57 -12.11
C PHE A 8 -19.67 25.69 -13.07
N ALA A 9 -19.62 25.41 -14.38
CA ALA A 9 -19.31 26.44 -15.38
C ALA A 9 -20.39 27.55 -15.41
N LYS A 10 -21.68 27.18 -15.33
CA LYS A 10 -22.79 28.14 -15.22
C LYS A 10 -22.71 28.97 -13.92
N PHE A 11 -22.37 28.33 -12.80
CA PHE A 11 -22.16 29.01 -11.52
C PHE A 11 -21.05 30.07 -11.63
N LEU A 12 -19.88 29.70 -12.14
CA LEU A 12 -18.78 30.64 -12.33
C LEU A 12 -19.16 31.78 -13.28
N GLY A 13 -19.83 31.48 -14.39
CA GLY A 13 -20.32 32.50 -15.32
C GLY A 13 -21.27 33.50 -14.67
N LYS A 14 -22.19 33.03 -13.82
CA LYS A 14 -23.16 33.86 -13.09
C LYS A 14 -22.49 34.84 -12.12
N TYR A 15 -21.55 34.35 -11.30
CA TYR A 15 -21.00 35.15 -10.19
C TYR A 15 -19.74 35.94 -10.56
N THR A 16 -18.94 35.47 -11.52
CA THR A 16 -17.72 36.18 -11.95
C THR A 16 -17.95 37.12 -13.13
N ARG A 17 -19.09 36.97 -13.84
CA ARG A 17 -19.38 37.61 -15.14
C ARG A 17 -18.32 37.34 -16.22
N LYS A 18 -17.51 36.30 -16.06
CA LYS A 18 -16.49 35.87 -17.03
C LYS A 18 -16.92 34.58 -17.72
N LYS A 19 -16.64 34.48 -19.03
CA LYS A 19 -16.83 33.24 -19.79
C LYS A 19 -15.82 32.20 -19.32
N THR A 20 -16.28 31.00 -18.98
CA THR A 20 -15.39 29.90 -18.60
C THR A 20 -14.66 29.38 -19.83
N THR A 21 -13.32 29.30 -19.72
CA THR A 21 -12.45 28.73 -20.76
C THR A 21 -12.82 27.28 -21.04
N ASN A 22 -12.79 26.86 -22.31
CA ASN A 22 -13.10 25.48 -22.65
C ASN A 22 -11.99 24.52 -22.14
N GLU A 23 -12.36 23.26 -21.87
CA GLU A 23 -11.45 22.25 -21.30
C GLU A 23 -10.23 21.98 -22.19
N SER A 24 -10.40 22.02 -23.52
CA SER A 24 -9.31 21.79 -24.48
C SER A 24 -8.24 22.87 -24.36
N THR A 25 -8.66 24.14 -24.30
CA THR A 25 -7.78 25.29 -24.10
C THR A 25 -7.11 25.21 -22.73
N LEU A 26 -7.85 24.94 -21.66
CA LEU A 26 -7.27 24.77 -20.31
C LEU A 26 -6.20 23.67 -20.27
N LYS A 27 -6.44 22.52 -20.90
CA LYS A 27 -5.48 21.41 -20.94
C LYS A 27 -4.25 21.71 -21.79
N LYS A 28 -4.44 22.32 -22.96
CA LYS A 28 -3.35 22.48 -23.94
C LYS A 28 -2.47 23.71 -23.71
N THR A 29 -3.00 24.75 -23.08
CA THR A 29 -2.26 25.98 -22.81
C THR A 29 -1.88 26.01 -21.34
N TYR A 30 -2.80 26.42 -20.47
CA TYR A 30 -2.53 26.63 -19.05
C TYR A 30 -1.96 25.43 -18.30
N LEU A 31 -2.56 24.24 -18.45
CA LEU A 31 -2.11 23.06 -17.72
C LEU A 31 -0.78 22.55 -18.25
N LEU A 32 -0.56 22.62 -19.57
CA LEU A 32 0.68 22.19 -20.19
C LEU A 32 1.83 23.13 -19.80
N ASP A 33 1.61 24.44 -19.85
CA ASP A 33 2.59 25.44 -19.45
C ASP A 33 2.94 25.30 -17.97
N ALA A 34 1.93 25.22 -17.10
CA ALA A 34 2.15 25.02 -15.66
C ALA A 34 2.86 23.70 -15.36
N PHE A 35 2.51 22.61 -16.06
CA PHE A 35 3.20 21.34 -15.93
C PHE A 35 4.67 21.47 -16.32
N ASN A 36 4.96 22.07 -17.48
CA ASN A 36 6.33 22.24 -17.96
C ASN A 36 7.17 23.12 -17.03
N ASP A 37 6.59 24.21 -16.50
CA ASP A 37 7.26 25.10 -15.55
C ASP A 37 7.60 24.39 -14.24
N ILE A 38 6.65 23.62 -13.69
CA ILE A 38 6.87 22.82 -12.48
C ILE A 38 7.95 21.76 -12.74
N MET A 39 7.87 21.04 -13.85
CA MET A 39 8.86 20.02 -14.22
C MET A 39 10.25 20.62 -14.38
N LYS A 40 10.36 21.80 -15.01
CA LYS A 40 11.62 22.54 -15.13
C LYS A 40 12.15 22.97 -13.77
N SER A 41 11.30 23.46 -12.88
CA SER A 41 11.70 23.85 -11.52
C SER A 41 12.21 22.66 -10.71
N ILE A 42 11.52 21.51 -10.77
CA ILE A 42 11.97 20.26 -10.13
C ILE A 42 13.31 19.84 -10.71
N ALA A 43 13.43 19.85 -12.05
CA ALA A 43 14.64 19.44 -12.75
C ALA A 43 15.86 20.30 -12.37
N LEU A 44 15.69 21.62 -12.29
CA LEU A 44 16.73 22.54 -11.82
C LEU A 44 17.09 22.27 -10.36
N GLY A 45 16.10 22.04 -9.50
CA GLY A 45 16.32 21.74 -8.07
C GLY A 45 17.05 20.42 -7.79
N LEU A 46 16.98 19.47 -8.73
CA LEU A 46 17.65 18.17 -8.69
C LEU A 46 18.98 18.15 -9.45
N LYS A 47 19.31 19.19 -10.22
CA LYS A 47 20.42 19.21 -11.18
C LYS A 47 21.72 18.71 -10.56
N ASP A 48 22.07 19.09 -9.33
CA ASP A 48 23.34 18.73 -8.70
C ASP A 48 23.16 17.83 -7.48
N LYS A 49 22.06 17.06 -7.44
CA LYS A 49 21.71 16.18 -6.32
C LYS A 49 21.52 14.75 -6.79
N TYR A 50 21.91 13.80 -5.95
CA TYR A 50 21.41 12.45 -6.03
C TYR A 50 19.99 12.38 -5.46
N PHE A 51 19.16 11.53 -6.03
CA PHE A 51 17.80 11.36 -5.58
C PHE A 51 17.32 9.92 -5.70
N TYR A 52 16.25 9.64 -4.97
CA TYR A 52 15.49 8.40 -5.04
C TYR A 52 14.04 8.70 -5.36
N ILE A 53 13.34 7.72 -5.91
CA ILE A 53 11.90 7.81 -6.21
C ILE A 53 11.15 6.74 -5.44
N VAL A 54 9.97 7.09 -4.94
CA VAL A 54 9.01 6.14 -4.36
C VAL A 54 7.82 6.07 -5.29
N VAL A 55 7.45 4.87 -5.70
CA VAL A 55 6.42 4.60 -6.70
C VAL A 55 5.38 3.66 -6.10
N ASP A 56 4.19 4.19 -5.85
CA ASP A 56 3.09 3.47 -5.21
C ASP A 56 2.21 2.73 -6.24
N GLU A 57 1.74 3.42 -7.28
CA GLU A 57 1.04 2.81 -8.42
C GLU A 57 1.59 3.36 -9.75
N THR A 58 2.01 2.49 -10.69
CA THR A 58 2.43 2.93 -12.02
C THR A 58 2.14 1.91 -13.12
N THR A 59 1.42 2.32 -14.17
CA THR A 59 1.14 1.50 -15.35
C THR A 59 1.95 1.91 -16.58
N ALA A 60 2.75 2.98 -16.47
CA ALA A 60 3.47 3.56 -17.60
C ALA A 60 4.98 3.36 -17.45
N SER A 61 5.65 3.11 -18.59
CA SER A 61 7.10 3.30 -18.72
C SER A 61 7.40 4.77 -18.40
N LEU A 62 7.92 4.99 -17.20
CA LEU A 62 8.15 6.31 -16.62
C LEU A 62 9.11 7.10 -17.52
N ARG A 63 8.57 7.94 -18.42
CA ARG A 63 9.29 9.10 -19.00
C ARG A 63 9.34 10.24 -17.97
N LEU A 64 9.54 9.93 -16.69
CA LEU A 64 9.40 10.85 -15.54
C LEU A 64 10.22 12.13 -15.70
N PHE A 65 11.27 12.10 -16.51
CA PHE A 65 12.18 13.22 -16.68
C PHE A 65 12.39 13.66 -18.13
N GLY A 66 11.63 13.10 -19.10
CA GLY A 66 11.67 13.57 -20.49
C GLY A 66 13.09 13.79 -21.06
N GLU A 67 13.37 15.01 -21.53
CA GLU A 67 14.66 15.47 -22.08
C GLU A 67 15.72 15.78 -21.00
N TYR A 68 15.36 15.75 -19.72
CA TYR A 68 16.26 16.01 -18.61
C TYR A 68 17.00 14.74 -18.23
N HIS A 69 18.18 14.56 -18.83
CA HIS A 69 19.05 13.42 -18.57
C HIS A 69 19.72 13.54 -17.19
N PHE A 70 19.06 13.05 -16.14
CA PHE A 70 19.65 12.84 -14.80
C PHE A 70 20.52 11.58 -14.75
N LYS A 71 21.30 11.33 -15.80
CA LYS A 71 22.14 10.14 -15.91
C LYS A 71 23.01 10.04 -14.65
N ASP A 72 23.00 8.86 -14.03
CA ASP A 72 23.74 8.52 -12.80
C ASP A 72 23.31 9.24 -11.50
N LYS A 73 22.28 10.08 -11.52
CA LYS A 73 21.79 10.79 -10.30
C LYS A 73 20.62 10.10 -9.61
N LEU A 74 19.84 9.31 -10.36
CA LEU A 74 18.81 8.44 -9.82
C LEU A 74 19.46 7.14 -9.32
N LEU A 75 19.54 6.97 -8.00
CA LEU A 75 20.24 5.84 -7.38
C LEU A 75 19.30 4.75 -6.85
N LEU A 76 18.08 5.13 -6.45
CA LEU A 76 17.16 4.21 -5.77
C LEU A 76 15.72 4.42 -6.25
N MET A 77 15.03 3.32 -6.49
CA MET A 77 13.60 3.26 -6.71
C MET A 77 12.98 2.31 -5.67
N THR A 78 12.01 2.81 -4.92
CA THR A 78 11.18 1.99 -4.04
C THR A 78 9.80 1.81 -4.66
N SER A 79 9.30 0.58 -4.75
CA SER A 79 7.94 0.31 -5.21
C SER A 79 7.38 -0.98 -4.62
N ASP A 80 6.13 -1.30 -4.93
CA ASP A 80 5.60 -2.64 -4.70
C ASP A 80 6.28 -3.68 -5.61
N ALA A 81 6.24 -4.94 -5.18
CA ALA A 81 6.81 -6.08 -5.90
C ALA A 81 5.90 -6.59 -7.04
N ALA A 82 4.91 -5.81 -7.46
CA ALA A 82 4.00 -6.21 -8.52
C ALA A 82 4.77 -6.44 -9.84
N PRO A 83 4.48 -7.50 -10.61
CA PRO A 83 5.27 -7.86 -11.80
C PRO A 83 5.44 -6.73 -12.82
N TYR A 84 4.41 -5.89 -12.99
CA TYR A 84 4.48 -4.75 -13.89
C TYR A 84 5.40 -3.63 -13.39
N MET A 85 5.52 -3.42 -12.07
CA MET A 85 6.44 -2.43 -11.50
C MET A 85 7.89 -2.90 -11.63
N VAL A 86 8.14 -4.18 -11.38
CA VAL A 86 9.46 -4.80 -11.61
C VAL A 86 9.84 -4.65 -13.10
N LYS A 87 8.89 -4.87 -14.01
CA LYS A 87 9.10 -4.66 -15.46
C LYS A 87 9.37 -3.19 -15.80
N ALA A 88 8.67 -2.25 -15.15
CA ALA A 88 8.90 -0.82 -15.33
C ALA A 88 10.30 -0.41 -14.83
N PHE A 89 10.73 -0.91 -13.67
CA PHE A 89 12.09 -0.73 -13.16
C PHE A 89 13.13 -1.27 -14.15
N LYS A 90 12.95 -2.48 -14.68
CA LYS A 90 13.89 -3.06 -15.67
C LYS A 90 14.02 -2.20 -16.92
N SER A 91 12.92 -1.55 -17.33
CA SER A 91 12.94 -0.61 -18.45
C SER A 91 13.67 0.69 -18.09
N LEU A 92 13.53 1.20 -16.86
CA LEU A 92 14.28 2.35 -16.36
C LEU A 92 15.78 2.06 -16.20
N GLN A 93 16.14 0.85 -15.79
CA GLN A 93 17.53 0.42 -15.58
C GLN A 93 18.37 0.53 -16.86
N ILE A 94 17.74 0.45 -18.04
CA ILE A 94 18.41 0.68 -19.35
C ILE A 94 18.94 2.11 -19.44
N PHE A 95 18.20 3.09 -18.91
CA PHE A 95 18.55 4.51 -18.96
C PHE A 95 19.35 4.97 -17.74
N TYR A 96 19.19 4.29 -16.60
CA TYR A 96 19.84 4.58 -15.32
C TYR A 96 20.51 3.31 -14.81
N SER A 97 21.70 2.96 -15.33
CA SER A 97 22.35 1.68 -15.04
C SER A 97 22.68 1.44 -13.56
N ASN A 98 22.86 2.53 -12.79
CA ASN A 98 23.23 2.49 -11.38
C ASN A 98 22.01 2.45 -10.43
N ILE A 99 20.78 2.42 -10.96
CA ILE A 99 19.57 2.42 -10.14
C ILE A 99 19.36 1.06 -9.46
N ILE A 100 19.11 1.10 -8.15
CA ILE A 100 18.76 -0.06 -7.33
C ILE A 100 17.23 -0.07 -7.12
N HIS A 101 16.60 -1.23 -7.25
CA HIS A 101 15.20 -1.42 -6.87
C HIS A 101 15.10 -2.00 -5.47
N VAL A 102 14.24 -1.41 -4.65
CA VAL A 102 13.86 -1.92 -3.34
C VAL A 102 12.36 -2.10 -3.30
N THR A 103 11.90 -3.27 -2.86
CA THR A 103 10.48 -3.45 -2.52
C THR A 103 10.17 -2.69 -1.23
N GLY A 104 9.06 -1.95 -1.21
CA GLY A 104 8.62 -1.18 -0.03
C GLY A 104 8.53 -2.05 1.23
N ILE A 105 9.14 -1.59 2.33
CA ILE A 105 9.18 -2.34 3.60
C ILE A 105 7.77 -2.64 4.10
N VAL A 106 6.87 -1.67 4.06
CA VAL A 106 5.48 -1.82 4.51
C VAL A 106 4.74 -2.86 3.67
N HIS A 107 4.94 -2.87 2.35
CA HIS A 107 4.41 -3.90 1.47
C HIS A 107 4.93 -5.29 1.85
N SER A 108 6.24 -5.42 2.12
CA SER A 108 6.85 -6.66 2.61
C SER A 108 6.22 -7.13 3.92
N LEU A 109 6.00 -6.23 4.88
CA LEU A 109 5.33 -6.56 6.14
C LEU A 109 3.86 -6.99 5.93
N ASN A 110 3.15 -6.36 4.99
CA ASN A 110 1.77 -6.75 4.65
C ASN A 110 1.70 -8.19 4.12
N ARG A 111 2.65 -8.59 3.26
CA ARG A 111 2.73 -9.98 2.74
C ARG A 111 3.04 -11.01 3.82
N ILE A 112 3.68 -10.60 4.91
CA ILE A 112 3.94 -11.45 6.08
C ILE A 112 2.67 -11.59 6.91
N ALA A 113 2.00 -10.48 7.23
CA ALA A 113 0.72 -10.46 7.95
C ALA A 113 -0.38 -11.27 7.24
N GLU A 114 -0.44 -11.21 5.91
CA GLU A 114 -1.34 -12.04 5.09
C GLU A 114 -1.09 -13.54 5.35
N LYS A 115 0.18 -13.97 5.41
CA LYS A 115 0.52 -15.37 5.64
C LYS A 115 0.08 -15.85 7.02
N VAL A 116 0.16 -15.02 8.06
CA VAL A 116 -0.36 -15.32 9.41
C VAL A 116 -1.84 -15.65 9.35
N THR A 117 -2.59 -14.82 8.62
CA THR A 117 -4.03 -14.95 8.47
C THR A 117 -4.38 -16.21 7.66
N MET A 118 -3.70 -16.44 6.52
CA MET A 118 -3.94 -17.60 5.66
C MET A 118 -3.60 -18.94 6.32
N SER A 119 -2.45 -19.04 7.00
CA SER A 119 -2.03 -20.27 7.68
C SER A 119 -3.01 -20.65 8.78
N SER A 120 -3.58 -19.66 9.46
CA SER A 120 -4.63 -19.89 10.46
C SER A 120 -5.92 -20.34 9.77
N CYS A 121 -6.40 -19.65 8.73
CA CYS A 121 -7.60 -20.05 7.99
C CYS A 121 -7.54 -21.48 7.39
N GLN A 122 -6.36 -21.93 6.92
CA GLN A 122 -6.17 -23.30 6.40
C GLN A 122 -6.28 -24.37 7.49
N HIS A 123 -5.76 -24.11 8.69
CA HIS A 123 -5.87 -25.03 9.81
C HIS A 123 -7.33 -25.22 10.26
N PHE A 124 -8.15 -24.17 10.14
CA PHE A 124 -9.52 -24.13 10.67
C PHE A 124 -10.62 -24.18 9.58
N LYS A 125 -10.27 -24.49 8.32
CA LYS A 125 -11.20 -24.62 7.17
C LYS A 125 -12.09 -23.37 6.90
N VAL A 126 -11.66 -22.19 7.30
CA VAL A 126 -12.34 -20.93 6.99
C VAL A 126 -11.98 -20.50 5.57
N ARG A 127 -12.98 -20.27 4.70
CA ARG A 127 -12.73 -19.80 3.32
C ARG A 127 -12.23 -18.37 3.33
N LEU A 128 -11.07 -18.16 2.68
CA LEU A 128 -10.50 -16.83 2.47
C LEU A 128 -11.39 -15.98 1.57
N LEU A 129 -11.34 -14.66 1.76
CA LEU A 129 -11.79 -13.72 0.74
C LEU A 129 -10.94 -13.95 -0.52
N PRO A 130 -11.57 -14.03 -1.72
CA PRO A 130 -10.89 -14.48 -2.93
C PRO A 130 -9.82 -13.52 -3.47
N ASN A 131 -9.67 -12.33 -2.90
CA ASN A 131 -8.72 -11.33 -3.37
C ASN A 131 -7.87 -10.79 -2.22
N PRO A 132 -6.55 -10.61 -2.41
CA PRO A 132 -5.72 -9.91 -1.45
C PRO A 132 -6.26 -8.48 -1.30
N VAL A 133 -6.68 -8.12 -0.09
CA VAL A 133 -7.15 -6.77 0.21
C VAL A 133 -5.93 -5.85 0.24
N VAL A 134 -5.99 -4.71 -0.46
CA VAL A 134 -4.89 -3.72 -0.50
C VAL A 134 -4.75 -2.97 0.84
N THR A 135 -5.71 -3.11 1.75
CA THR A 135 -5.70 -2.47 3.08
C THR A 135 -4.72 -3.17 4.03
N ARG A 136 -4.02 -2.40 4.88
CA ARG A 136 -3.12 -2.87 5.95
C ARG A 136 -3.66 -4.14 6.64
N TRP A 137 -3.08 -5.29 6.31
CA TRP A 137 -3.53 -6.58 6.83
C TRP A 137 -3.31 -6.62 8.34
N GLY A 138 -4.31 -7.13 9.05
CA GLY A 138 -4.34 -7.19 10.51
C GLY A 138 -5.28 -6.17 11.15
N THR A 139 -5.59 -5.06 10.49
CA THR A 139 -6.57 -4.08 10.99
C THR A 139 -7.97 -4.69 11.13
N SER A 140 -8.40 -5.46 10.12
CA SER A 140 -9.70 -6.15 10.13
C SER A 140 -9.75 -7.24 11.21
N THR A 141 -8.72 -8.07 11.31
CA THR A 141 -8.67 -9.14 12.32
C THR A 141 -8.60 -8.57 13.73
N ASN A 142 -7.82 -7.51 13.97
CA ASN A 142 -7.81 -6.79 15.25
C ASN A 142 -9.22 -6.27 15.56
N PHE A 143 -9.86 -5.61 14.59
CA PHE A 143 -11.23 -5.10 14.75
C PHE A 143 -12.22 -6.20 15.14
N TYR A 144 -12.24 -7.34 14.42
CA TYR A 144 -13.16 -8.43 14.73
C TYR A 144 -12.85 -9.10 16.06
N SER A 145 -11.58 -9.24 16.42
CA SER A 145 -11.15 -9.79 17.71
C SER A 145 -11.59 -8.88 18.87
N ASP A 146 -11.39 -7.56 18.74
CA ASP A 146 -11.75 -6.56 19.75
C ASP A 146 -13.26 -6.35 19.89
N ASN A 147 -14.00 -6.50 18.79
CA ASN A 147 -15.43 -6.23 18.73
C ASN A 147 -16.27 -7.51 18.60
N PHE A 148 -15.70 -8.69 18.84
CA PHE A 148 -16.36 -9.97 18.56
C PHE A 148 -17.77 -10.07 19.17
N VAL A 149 -17.92 -9.68 20.44
CA VAL A 149 -19.20 -9.73 21.16
C VAL A 149 -20.23 -8.80 20.52
N LYS A 150 -19.83 -7.54 20.23
CA LYS A 150 -20.71 -6.55 19.58
C LYS A 150 -21.05 -6.96 18.16
N PHE A 151 -20.10 -7.51 17.43
CA PHE A 151 -20.30 -8.02 16.08
C PHE A 151 -21.30 -9.17 16.07
N LYS A 152 -21.18 -10.10 17.03
CA LYS A 152 -22.15 -11.18 17.23
C LYS A 152 -23.55 -10.66 17.54
N GLU A 153 -23.66 -9.68 18.43
CA GLU A 153 -24.93 -9.02 18.75
C GLU A 153 -25.56 -8.34 17.52
N VAL A 154 -24.76 -7.63 16.71
CA VAL A 154 -25.25 -7.02 15.47
C VAL A 154 -25.77 -8.09 14.51
N MET A 155 -25.05 -9.21 14.34
CA MET A 155 -25.46 -10.29 13.44
C MET A 155 -26.76 -10.97 13.90
N GLN A 156 -26.95 -11.14 15.21
CA GLN A 156 -28.18 -11.70 15.80
C GLN A 156 -29.41 -10.78 15.67
N ASN A 157 -29.20 -9.49 15.37
CA ASN A 157 -30.27 -8.52 15.19
C ASN A 157 -30.66 -8.29 13.72
N LEU A 158 -30.03 -8.99 12.78
CA LEU A 158 -30.40 -8.94 11.36
C LEU A 158 -31.61 -9.86 11.09
N GLU A 159 -32.53 -9.41 10.24
CA GLU A 159 -33.72 -10.20 9.88
C GLU A 159 -33.32 -11.53 9.19
N GLU A 160 -33.96 -12.64 9.61
CA GLU A 160 -33.52 -14.04 9.38
C GLU A 160 -33.64 -14.57 7.93
N ASP A 161 -34.08 -13.78 6.95
CA ASP A 161 -34.50 -14.31 5.63
C ASP A 161 -33.34 -14.68 4.68
N ALA A 162 -32.08 -14.46 5.08
CA ALA A 162 -30.91 -14.77 4.24
C ALA A 162 -30.11 -15.97 4.76
N ALA A 163 -29.96 -17.00 3.92
CA ALA A 163 -29.12 -18.18 4.21
C ALA A 163 -27.64 -17.86 4.51
N SER A 164 -27.17 -16.65 4.22
CA SER A 164 -25.86 -16.15 4.63
C SER A 164 -25.81 -15.77 6.11
N ILE A 165 -26.89 -15.22 6.68
CA ILE A 165 -26.97 -14.80 8.07
C ILE A 165 -26.90 -16.04 8.97
N THR A 166 -27.74 -17.06 8.70
CA THR A 166 -27.74 -18.33 9.47
C THR A 166 -26.37 -19.01 9.50
N LYS A 167 -25.61 -18.95 8.39
CA LYS A 167 -24.24 -19.51 8.33
C LYS A 167 -23.27 -18.74 9.20
N VAL A 168 -23.36 -17.41 9.20
CA VAL A 168 -22.50 -16.55 10.03
C VAL A 168 -22.83 -16.73 11.51
N GLU A 169 -24.11 -16.81 11.87
CA GLU A 169 -24.52 -17.04 13.26
C GLU A 169 -24.05 -18.39 13.80
N ALA A 170 -24.10 -19.45 12.99
CA ALA A 170 -23.55 -20.75 13.35
C ALA A 170 -22.05 -20.65 13.65
N LEU A 171 -21.28 -19.97 12.77
CA LEU A 171 -19.84 -19.75 12.96
C LEU A 171 -19.53 -18.91 14.22
N LEU A 172 -20.29 -17.84 14.47
CA LEU A 172 -20.10 -16.95 15.63
C LEU A 172 -20.55 -17.59 16.96
N SER A 173 -21.25 -18.72 16.89
CA SER A 173 -21.68 -19.49 18.06
C SER A 173 -20.62 -20.50 18.51
N GLU A 174 -19.63 -20.81 17.68
CA GLU A 174 -18.52 -21.68 18.04
C GLU A 174 -17.57 -20.98 19.01
N THR A 175 -17.19 -21.63 20.12
CA THR A 175 -16.24 -21.05 21.09
C THR A 175 -14.80 -21.06 20.58
N GLU A 176 -14.50 -21.88 19.58
CA GLU A 176 -13.14 -22.05 19.07
C GLU A 176 -12.68 -20.82 18.28
N ILE A 177 -13.59 -20.19 17.53
CA ILE A 177 -13.29 -18.98 16.75
C ILE A 177 -12.74 -17.83 17.61
N VAL A 178 -13.17 -17.71 18.87
CA VAL A 178 -12.69 -16.67 19.80
C VAL A 178 -11.25 -16.94 20.22
N LYS A 179 -10.93 -18.21 20.52
CA LYS A 179 -9.55 -18.61 20.85
C LYS A 179 -8.64 -18.43 19.65
N GLU A 180 -9.11 -18.81 18.47
CA GLU A 180 -8.38 -18.64 17.21
C GLU A 180 -8.12 -17.16 16.91
N LEU A 181 -9.12 -16.30 17.01
CA LEU A 181 -8.97 -14.86 16.82
C LEU A 181 -8.01 -14.26 17.84
N ALA A 182 -7.99 -14.74 19.08
CA ALA A 182 -7.03 -14.30 20.09
C ALA A 182 -5.58 -14.72 19.74
N VAL A 183 -5.39 -15.97 19.29
CA VAL A 183 -4.08 -16.47 18.84
C VAL A 183 -3.60 -15.68 17.62
N ILE A 184 -4.45 -15.51 16.60
CA ILE A 184 -4.11 -14.75 15.40
C ILE A 184 -3.74 -13.32 15.80
N LYS A 185 -4.60 -12.64 16.56
CA LYS A 185 -4.37 -11.28 17.04
C LYS A 185 -3.01 -11.15 17.72
N SER A 186 -2.64 -12.08 18.60
CA SER A 186 -1.34 -12.02 19.28
C SER A 186 -0.12 -11.97 18.33
N TYR A 187 -0.25 -12.53 17.13
CA TYR A 187 0.80 -12.51 16.11
C TYR A 187 0.74 -11.32 15.15
N ILE A 188 -0.40 -10.62 15.06
CA ILE A 188 -0.60 -9.55 14.08
C ILE A 188 -0.84 -8.17 14.66
N GLU A 189 -1.17 -8.09 15.95
CA GLU A 189 -1.68 -6.84 16.56
C GLU A 189 -0.70 -5.68 16.46
N PHE A 190 0.61 -5.99 16.44
CA PHE A 190 1.67 -4.99 16.36
C PHE A 190 1.97 -4.51 14.93
N PHE A 191 1.51 -5.21 13.87
CA PHE A 191 1.84 -4.82 12.49
C PHE A 191 1.28 -3.43 12.13
N PRO A 192 0.01 -3.07 12.41
CA PRO A 192 -0.52 -1.75 12.08
C PRO A 192 0.32 -0.61 12.64
N ASP A 193 0.69 -0.69 13.93
CA ASP A 193 1.51 0.34 14.59
C ASP A 193 2.91 0.45 13.99
N VAL A 194 3.53 -0.69 13.67
CA VAL A 194 4.84 -0.72 13.01
C VAL A 194 4.76 -0.13 11.60
N MET A 195 3.76 -0.50 10.81
CA MET A 195 3.56 0.01 9.44
C MET A 195 3.30 1.51 9.44
N GLU A 196 2.44 2.00 10.33
CA GLU A 196 2.15 3.43 10.46
C GLU A 196 3.39 4.23 10.84
N ALA A 197 4.20 3.70 11.74
CA ALA A 197 5.47 4.30 12.09
C ALA A 197 6.42 4.36 10.88
N LEU A 198 6.51 3.28 10.08
CA LEU A 198 7.36 3.22 8.88
C LEU A 198 6.90 4.15 7.75
N GLU A 199 5.60 4.44 7.67
CA GLU A 199 5.03 5.39 6.70
C GLU A 199 5.17 6.85 7.12
N THR A 200 5.49 7.10 8.39
CA THR A 200 5.67 8.45 8.93
C THR A 200 6.92 9.10 8.33
N ARG A 201 6.75 10.32 7.79
CA ARG A 201 7.86 11.08 7.21
C ARG A 201 8.87 11.47 8.28
N GLY A 202 10.16 11.40 7.93
CA GLY A 202 11.26 11.87 8.78
C GLY A 202 11.88 10.81 9.69
N MET A 203 11.38 9.56 9.68
CA MET A 203 12.04 8.44 10.35
C MET A 203 13.40 8.15 9.69
N THR A 204 14.44 7.93 10.50
CA THR A 204 15.77 7.59 9.98
C THR A 204 15.83 6.14 9.51
N LEU A 205 16.74 5.82 8.59
CA LEU A 205 16.96 4.43 8.15
C LEU A 205 17.30 3.50 9.33
N LYS A 206 18.09 4.00 10.30
CA LYS A 206 18.44 3.24 11.51
C LYS A 206 17.18 2.86 12.31
N ASP A 207 16.25 3.80 12.49
CA ASP A 207 15.00 3.56 13.21
C ASP A 207 14.10 2.59 12.43
N GLN A 208 14.03 2.73 11.10
CA GLN A 208 13.29 1.80 10.24
C GLN A 208 13.84 0.37 10.34
N LEU A 209 15.16 0.21 10.32
CA LEU A 209 15.82 -1.09 10.51
C LEU A 209 15.56 -1.64 11.92
N GLY A 210 15.57 -0.79 12.95
CA GLY A 210 15.21 -1.18 14.31
C GLY A 210 13.78 -1.71 14.43
N LYS A 211 12.82 -1.12 13.69
CA LYS A 211 11.45 -1.64 13.59
C LYS A 211 11.41 -3.01 12.91
N LEU A 212 12.20 -3.22 11.87
CA LEU A 212 12.30 -4.54 11.22
C LEU A 212 12.88 -5.61 12.13
N SER A 213 13.93 -5.29 12.89
CA SER A 213 14.48 -6.21 13.88
C SER A 213 13.45 -6.56 14.97
N PHE A 214 12.67 -5.58 15.43
CA PHE A 214 11.55 -5.84 16.34
C PHE A 214 10.54 -6.83 15.76
N VAL A 215 10.16 -6.67 14.48
CA VAL A 215 9.25 -7.62 13.81
C VAL A 215 9.88 -9.01 13.71
N GLU A 216 11.15 -9.11 13.29
CA GLU A 216 11.85 -10.40 13.18
C GLU A 216 11.85 -11.14 14.51
N GLU A 217 12.20 -10.47 15.62
CA GLU A 217 12.16 -11.07 16.96
C GLU A 217 10.77 -11.57 17.35
N LYS A 218 9.71 -10.82 17.02
CA LYS A 218 8.32 -11.23 17.30
C LYS A 218 7.89 -12.46 16.49
N LEU A 219 8.44 -12.66 15.30
CA LEU A 219 8.08 -13.77 14.42
C LEU A 219 8.92 -15.03 14.63
N LYS A 220 10.09 -14.95 15.29
CA LYS A 220 10.95 -16.12 15.60
C LYS A 220 10.23 -17.24 16.36
N ILE A 221 9.21 -16.90 17.14
CA ILE A 221 8.42 -17.88 17.90
C ILE A 221 7.56 -18.79 17.00
N VAL A 222 7.34 -18.41 15.73
CA VAL A 222 6.57 -19.20 14.76
C VAL A 222 7.44 -19.50 13.53
N PRO A 223 8.00 -20.72 13.40
CA PRO A 223 8.97 -21.05 12.35
C PRO A 223 8.49 -20.75 10.92
N VAL A 224 7.21 -21.00 10.62
CA VAL A 224 6.62 -20.71 9.30
C VAL A 224 6.60 -19.21 8.98
N LEU A 225 6.41 -18.35 9.98
CA LEU A 225 6.41 -16.90 9.81
C LEU A 225 7.81 -16.34 9.75
N GLN A 226 8.74 -16.88 10.53
CA GLN A 226 10.16 -16.55 10.42
C GLN A 226 10.69 -16.87 9.01
N GLN A 227 10.42 -18.08 8.51
CA GLN A 227 10.82 -18.47 7.16
C GLN A 227 10.16 -17.55 6.10
N LYS A 228 8.91 -17.14 6.31
CA LYS A 228 8.24 -16.18 5.43
C LYS A 228 8.92 -14.80 5.45
N PHE A 229 9.30 -14.31 6.63
CA PHE A 229 10.04 -13.06 6.80
C PHE A 229 11.36 -13.12 6.03
N GLU A 230 12.19 -14.14 6.29
CA GLU A 230 13.48 -14.36 5.62
C GLU A 230 13.32 -14.37 4.10
N ASN A 231 12.41 -15.19 3.57
CA ASN A 231 12.13 -15.25 2.13
C ASN A 231 11.71 -13.90 1.52
N VAL A 232 10.89 -13.11 2.23
CA VAL A 232 10.42 -11.81 1.71
C VAL A 232 11.57 -10.82 1.58
N PHE A 233 12.50 -10.81 2.54
CA PHE A 233 13.64 -9.89 2.53
C PHE A 233 14.81 -10.39 1.69
N GLU A 234 15.06 -11.70 1.60
CA GLU A 234 16.05 -12.29 0.68
C GLU A 234 15.70 -12.00 -0.80
N ASN A 235 14.40 -12.04 -1.14
CA ASN A 235 13.93 -11.68 -2.48
C ASN A 235 13.94 -10.16 -2.74
N ASN A 236 14.21 -9.34 -1.73
CA ASN A 236 14.36 -7.89 -1.84
C ASN A 236 15.84 -7.52 -1.90
N SER A 237 16.55 -7.99 -2.93
CA SER A 237 18.01 -7.93 -3.02
C SER A 237 18.62 -6.52 -2.98
N GLY A 238 17.84 -5.47 -3.25
CA GLY A 238 18.28 -4.09 -3.09
C GLY A 238 18.28 -3.58 -1.64
N LEU A 239 17.60 -4.26 -0.72
CA LEU A 239 17.54 -3.95 0.70
C LEU A 239 18.48 -4.88 1.47
N ILE A 240 19.69 -4.40 1.76
CA ILE A 240 20.64 -5.12 2.60
C ILE A 240 20.23 -4.88 4.06
N TYR A 241 19.53 -5.86 4.62
CA TYR A 241 19.01 -5.85 6.00
C TYR A 241 19.93 -6.60 6.98
N LYS A 242 20.87 -7.42 6.49
CA LYS A 242 21.82 -8.22 7.28
C LYS A 242 23.26 -7.96 6.84
#